data_AF-A0A969LPD7-F1
#
_entry.id   AF-A0A969LPD7-F1
#
_cell.length_a   1.000
_cell.length_b   1.000
_cell.length_c   1.000
_cell.angle_alpha   90.00
_cell.angle_beta   90.00
_cell.angle_gamma   90.00
#
_symmetry.space_group_name_H-M   'P 1'
#
loop_
_entity.id
_entity.type
_entity.pdbx_description
1 polymer ?
#
loop_
_entity_poly.entity_id
_entity_poly.type
_entity_poly.pdbx_seq_one_letter_code
_entity_poly.pdbx_strand_id
1 'polypeptide(L)'
;MSFARQVSICRTECNLAITPTAQEWQLARLRRPGMSGDHCIQQALNPGQYIFGPGNGPSWQQIHRWQPDVADKRAAEIRRPKLVRLEHVLWQQSDHLDWTVYLPSEAPIIYVPIENADDAGLGYYNCRLIRARDVITLRHRSVIINFRYEEDYFERYVVGVLGGCSIEHHAFAHVDMPLDETSGYLLLGRIDPADQALELTAFVVRPMQRVYIPAQTIHTNDYLLGTWETLLSADCLFPSAQLRPSDEAVSAPVREHALPLLAFRA
;
A
#
# COMPACT_ATOMS: atom_id res chain seq x y z
N MET A 1 30.55 -13.78 -16.79
CA MET A 1 31.13 -12.62 -16.10
C MET A 1 29.98 -11.81 -15.51
N SER A 2 29.93 -11.73 -14.19
CA SER A 2 28.84 -11.15 -13.40
C SER A 2 28.89 -9.62 -13.45
N PHE A 3 27.76 -8.99 -13.83
CA PHE A 3 27.54 -7.55 -13.64
C PHE A 3 26.67 -7.37 -12.40
N ALA A 4 27.30 -7.26 -11.24
CA ALA A 4 26.66 -6.71 -10.05
C ALA A 4 26.59 -5.18 -10.21
N ARG A 5 25.43 -4.65 -10.65
CA ARG A 5 25.15 -3.22 -10.50
C ARG A 5 24.77 -2.96 -9.04
N GLN A 6 25.68 -2.29 -8.36
CA GLN A 6 25.54 -1.78 -7.01
C GLN A 6 24.38 -0.77 -7.00
N VAL A 7 23.24 -1.17 -6.43
CA VAL A 7 22.13 -0.26 -6.16
C VAL A 7 22.57 0.68 -5.03
N SER A 8 22.91 1.92 -5.38
CA SER A 8 23.19 2.97 -4.40
C SER A 8 21.87 3.41 -3.78
N ILE A 9 21.54 2.84 -2.62
CA ILE A 9 20.44 3.32 -1.76
C ILE A 9 20.86 4.69 -1.23
N CYS A 10 20.18 5.75 -1.68
CA CYS A 10 20.35 7.09 -1.16
C CYS A 10 19.92 7.08 0.32
N ARG A 11 20.88 7.10 1.24
CA ARG A 11 20.63 7.38 2.66
C ARG A 11 20.46 8.89 2.82
N THR A 12 19.26 9.40 2.56
CA THR A 12 18.88 10.69 3.12
C THR A 12 18.55 10.46 4.58
N GLU A 13 19.43 10.93 5.47
CA GLU A 13 19.15 11.00 6.90
C GLU A 13 17.97 11.96 7.12
N CYS A 14 16.76 11.41 7.28
CA CYS A 14 15.59 12.15 7.76
C CYS A 14 15.74 12.45 9.26
N ASN A 15 16.67 13.34 9.62
CA ASN A 15 16.81 13.91 10.95
C ASN A 15 16.23 15.33 10.99
N LEU A 16 15.02 15.52 10.48
CA LEU A 16 14.28 16.77 10.66
C LEU A 16 13.33 16.61 11.85
N ALA A 17 13.59 17.37 12.92
CA ALA A 17 12.61 17.59 13.96
C ALA A 17 11.36 18.22 13.32
N ILE A 18 10.29 17.43 13.19
CA ILE A 18 9.02 17.86 12.60
C ILE A 18 8.36 18.83 13.58
N THR A 19 8.47 20.12 13.29
CA THR A 19 7.65 21.19 13.88
C THR A 19 6.16 20.92 13.62
N PRO A 20 5.23 21.44 14.44
CA PRO A 20 3.78 21.28 14.23
C PRO A 20 3.32 21.54 12.80
N THR A 21 3.97 22.47 12.10
CA THR A 21 3.74 22.77 10.69
C THR A 21 3.99 21.58 9.75
N ALA A 22 5.01 20.75 9.97
CA ALA A 22 5.30 19.65 9.06
C ALA A 22 4.28 18.49 9.17
N GLN A 23 3.64 18.31 10.33
CA GLN A 23 2.47 17.43 10.48
C GLN A 23 1.25 17.98 9.73
N GLU A 24 0.96 19.28 9.86
CA GLU A 24 -0.13 19.93 9.12
C GLU A 24 0.08 19.87 7.60
N TRP A 25 1.33 20.03 7.14
CA TRP A 25 1.70 19.89 5.74
C TRP A 25 1.50 18.47 5.21
N GLN A 26 1.81 17.44 6.00
CA GLN A 26 1.51 16.06 5.62
C GLN A 26 0.01 15.77 5.58
N LEU A 27 -0.74 16.22 6.59
CA LEU A 27 -2.19 16.09 6.61
C LEU A 27 -2.84 16.79 5.42
N ALA A 28 -2.31 17.94 4.99
CA ALA A 28 -2.78 18.64 3.80
C ALA A 28 -2.54 17.84 2.51
N ARG A 29 -1.41 17.11 2.40
CA ARG A 29 -1.11 16.24 1.25
C ARG A 29 -1.98 14.98 1.20
N LEU A 30 -2.49 14.54 2.34
CA LEU A 30 -3.33 13.35 2.44
C LEU A 30 -4.80 13.63 2.10
N ARG A 31 -5.22 14.91 2.05
CA ARG A 31 -6.58 15.28 1.64
C ARG A 31 -6.74 15.10 0.13
N ARG A 32 -7.68 14.23 -0.25
CA ARG A 32 -8.00 13.91 -1.65
C ARG A 32 -9.50 14.13 -1.89
N PRO A 33 -9.93 14.62 -3.07
CA PRO A 33 -11.34 14.58 -3.46
C PRO A 33 -11.96 13.20 -3.23
N GLY A 34 -13.21 13.14 -2.77
CA GLY A 34 -13.86 11.85 -2.44
C GLY A 34 -13.30 11.14 -1.19
N MET A 35 -12.28 11.70 -0.52
CA MET A 35 -11.92 11.31 0.84
C MET A 35 -12.47 12.33 1.84
N SER A 36 -13.20 11.85 2.84
CA SER A 36 -13.75 12.67 3.90
C SER A 36 -13.23 12.22 5.27
N GLY A 37 -13.74 12.82 6.35
CA GLY A 37 -13.42 12.41 7.72
C GLY A 37 -12.36 13.25 8.41
N ASP A 38 -12.37 13.17 9.74
CA ASP A 38 -11.33 13.75 10.57
C ASP A 38 -10.01 13.05 10.26
N HIS A 39 -9.14 13.72 9.50
CA HIS A 39 -7.73 13.37 9.36
C HIS A 39 -6.99 13.70 10.68
N CYS A 40 -7.64 13.45 11.81
CA CYS A 40 -7.12 13.72 13.12
C CYS A 40 -6.15 12.60 13.41
N ILE A 41 -4.88 12.97 13.58
CA ILE A 41 -3.85 12.06 14.08
C ILE A 41 -4.35 11.57 15.44
N GLN A 42 -4.77 10.31 15.49
CA GLN A 42 -5.26 9.70 16.73
C GLN A 42 -4.10 9.59 17.72
N GLN A 43 -2.92 9.25 17.20
CA GLN A 43 -1.71 9.07 17.98
C GLN A 43 -0.48 9.15 17.07
N ALA A 44 0.61 9.70 17.58
CA ALA A 44 1.94 9.58 16.99
C ALA A 44 2.77 8.54 17.78
N LEU A 45 3.49 7.71 17.05
CA LEU A 45 4.29 6.59 17.56
C LEU A 45 5.74 6.82 17.16
N ASN A 46 6.66 6.67 18.11
CA ASN A 46 8.10 6.72 17.83
C ASN A 46 8.59 5.41 17.19
N PRO A 47 9.76 5.39 16.54
CA PRO A 47 10.39 4.14 16.15
C PRO A 47 10.52 3.18 17.35
N GLY A 48 10.21 1.90 17.15
CA GLY A 48 10.22 0.93 18.23
C GLY A 48 9.35 -0.29 17.98
N GLN A 49 9.12 -1.06 19.04
CA GLN A 49 8.26 -2.23 19.02
C GLN A 49 6.93 -1.96 19.68
N TYR A 50 5.87 -2.48 19.05
CA TYR A 50 4.49 -2.25 19.45
C TYR A 50 3.78 -3.58 19.60
N ILE A 51 3.05 -3.75 20.70
CA ILE A 51 2.11 -4.85 20.90
C ILE A 51 0.70 -4.36 20.67
N PHE A 52 -0.07 -5.19 20.00
CA PHE A 52 -1.51 -5.02 19.90
C PHE A 52 -2.20 -5.52 21.16
N GLY A 53 -2.98 -4.64 21.80
CA GLY A 53 -3.75 -4.98 22.98
C GLY A 53 -4.72 -6.15 22.75
N PRO A 54 -5.16 -6.84 23.81
CA PRO A 54 -6.21 -7.83 23.73
C PRO A 54 -7.55 -7.12 23.46
N GLY A 55 -7.86 -6.88 22.19
CA GLY A 55 -9.13 -6.29 21.78
C GLY A 55 -9.11 -5.90 20.30
N ASN A 56 -10.31 -5.83 19.71
CA ASN A 56 -10.46 -5.27 18.38
C ASN A 56 -10.33 -3.72 18.40
N GLY A 57 -10.32 -3.07 19.56
CA GLY A 57 -10.18 -1.61 19.67
C GLY A 57 -8.78 -1.07 19.31
N PRO A 58 -8.65 0.24 19.06
CA PRO A 58 -7.45 0.91 18.55
C PRO A 58 -6.34 1.10 19.61
N SER A 59 -6.27 0.26 20.65
CA SER A 59 -5.33 0.47 21.75
C SER A 59 -3.92 -0.03 21.37
N TRP A 60 -3.09 0.89 20.87
CA TRP A 60 -1.67 0.67 20.60
C TRP A 60 -0.86 0.84 21.89
N GLN A 61 -0.10 -0.19 22.27
CA GLN A 61 0.78 -0.12 23.43
C GLN A 61 2.24 -0.19 22.98
N GLN A 62 2.98 0.90 23.22
CA GLN A 62 4.41 0.95 22.97
C GLN A 62 5.16 0.09 23.99
N ILE A 63 6.09 -0.73 23.52
CA ILE A 63 7.01 -1.47 24.37
C ILE A 63 8.37 -0.80 24.26
N HIS A 64 8.89 -0.30 25.38
CA HIS A 64 10.18 0.38 25.41
C HIS A 64 11.38 -0.54 25.22
N ARG A 65 11.21 -1.86 25.29
CA ARG A 65 12.29 -2.83 25.08
C ARG A 65 12.32 -3.24 23.61
N TRP A 66 13.18 -2.58 22.82
CA TRP A 66 13.56 -3.06 21.50
C TRP A 66 14.22 -4.44 21.64
N GLN A 67 13.53 -5.47 21.19
CA GLN A 67 14.08 -6.80 20.98
C GLN A 67 14.48 -6.88 19.51
N PRO A 68 15.76 -7.14 19.18
CA PRO A 68 16.16 -7.37 17.79
C PRO A 68 15.29 -8.46 17.19
N ASP A 69 14.64 -8.14 16.07
CA ASP A 69 13.81 -9.00 15.22
C ASP A 69 13.46 -10.35 15.86
N VAL A 70 12.44 -10.35 16.73
CA VAL A 70 11.79 -11.60 17.09
C VAL A 70 11.18 -12.11 15.79
N ALA A 71 11.91 -12.99 15.11
CA ALA A 71 11.42 -13.67 13.92
C ALA A 71 10.03 -14.18 14.24
N ASP A 72 9.03 -13.66 13.53
CA ASP A 72 7.65 -14.06 13.72
C ASP A 72 7.58 -15.56 13.41
N LYS A 73 7.45 -16.37 14.46
CA LYS A 73 7.48 -17.83 14.34
C LYS A 73 6.21 -18.40 13.71
N ARG A 74 5.29 -17.55 13.26
CA ARG A 74 4.12 -17.99 12.50
C ARG A 74 4.50 -18.23 11.04
N ALA A 75 5.03 -19.41 10.78
CA ALA A 75 4.96 -19.97 9.44
C ALA A 75 3.51 -20.44 9.21
N ALA A 76 2.63 -19.52 8.77
CA ALA A 76 1.44 -19.98 8.06
C ALA A 76 1.90 -20.75 6.82
N GLU A 77 1.16 -21.78 6.43
CA GLU A 77 1.38 -22.41 5.13
C GLU A 77 1.07 -21.36 4.06
N ILE A 78 2.11 -20.77 3.47
CA ILE A 78 1.97 -19.75 2.44
C ILE A 78 1.33 -20.41 1.23
N ARG A 79 0.22 -19.85 0.77
CA ARG A 79 -0.53 -20.32 -0.39
C ARG A 79 -0.50 -19.24 -1.45
N ARG A 80 -0.18 -19.62 -2.69
CA ARG A 80 -0.39 -18.74 -3.83
C ARG A 80 -1.90 -18.52 -4.05
N PRO A 81 -2.42 -17.30 -3.89
CA PRO A 81 -3.84 -17.03 -4.11
C PRO A 81 -4.19 -17.08 -5.60
N LYS A 82 -5.49 -17.06 -5.90
CA LYS A 82 -6.01 -16.66 -7.19
C LYS A 82 -5.46 -15.27 -7.51
N LEU A 83 -4.78 -15.14 -8.64
CA LEU A 83 -4.14 -13.91 -9.06
C LEU A 83 -4.27 -13.73 -10.56
N VAL A 84 -4.18 -12.49 -10.99
CA VAL A 84 -3.88 -12.16 -12.38
C VAL A 84 -2.37 -11.97 -12.51
N ARG A 85 -1.80 -12.50 -13.58
CA ARG A 85 -0.39 -12.34 -13.92
C ARG A 85 -0.30 -11.43 -15.14
N LEU A 86 0.44 -10.34 -14.99
CA LEU A 86 0.68 -9.35 -16.03
C LEU A 86 2.13 -9.51 -16.49
N GLU A 87 2.30 -10.02 -17.69
CA GLU A 87 3.61 -10.21 -18.33
C GLU A 87 4.06 -8.93 -19.03
N HIS A 88 5.36 -8.82 -19.30
CA HIS A 88 5.95 -7.68 -20.03
C HIS A 88 5.69 -6.29 -19.42
N VAL A 89 5.54 -6.24 -18.09
CA VAL A 89 5.34 -5.00 -17.35
C VAL A 89 6.64 -4.20 -17.29
N LEU A 90 6.62 -2.95 -17.76
CA LEU A 90 7.79 -2.07 -17.73
C LEU A 90 7.67 -1.08 -16.58
N TRP A 91 8.68 -1.09 -15.71
CA TRP A 91 8.83 -0.12 -14.63
C TRP A 91 9.75 1.00 -15.07
N GLN A 92 9.22 2.22 -15.18
CA GLN A 92 10.01 3.41 -15.50
C GLN A 92 9.96 4.37 -14.33
N GLN A 93 11.13 4.78 -13.84
CA GLN A 93 11.23 5.83 -12.84
C GLN A 93 11.08 7.18 -13.54
N SER A 94 10.20 8.05 -13.04
CA SER A 94 10.14 9.45 -13.44
C SER A 94 11.20 10.27 -12.70
N ASP A 95 11.48 11.48 -13.19
CA ASP A 95 12.46 12.39 -12.60
C ASP A 95 12.09 12.86 -11.16
N HIS A 96 10.90 12.51 -10.66
CA HIS A 96 10.33 13.01 -9.40
C HIS A 96 10.03 11.95 -8.32
N LEU A 97 10.76 10.83 -8.29
CA LEU A 97 10.59 9.71 -7.33
C LEU A 97 9.33 8.86 -7.54
N ASP A 98 8.44 9.28 -8.43
CA ASP A 98 7.27 8.49 -8.84
C ASP A 98 7.67 7.48 -9.92
N TRP A 99 7.05 6.32 -9.89
CA TRP A 99 7.25 5.30 -10.92
C TRP A 99 6.08 5.32 -11.92
N THR A 100 6.25 4.69 -13.06
CA THR A 100 5.17 4.42 -14.00
C THR A 100 5.30 2.98 -14.43
N VAL A 101 4.18 2.28 -14.41
CA VAL A 101 4.09 0.86 -14.71
C VAL A 101 3.30 0.74 -16.01
N TYR A 102 4.01 0.44 -17.08
CA TYR A 102 3.41 0.26 -18.38
C TYR A 102 2.93 -1.18 -18.53
N LEU A 103 1.62 -1.31 -18.72
CA LEU A 103 0.91 -2.55 -18.97
C LEU A 103 0.85 -2.81 -20.48
N PRO A 104 0.95 -4.07 -20.95
CA PRO A 104 0.82 -4.36 -22.37
C PRO A 104 -0.54 -3.87 -22.92
N SER A 105 -0.50 -3.16 -24.05
CA SER A 105 -1.63 -2.44 -24.68
C SER A 105 -2.88 -3.29 -24.96
N GLU A 106 -2.74 -4.61 -25.04
CA GLU A 106 -3.75 -5.51 -25.61
C GLU A 106 -5.02 -5.70 -24.75
N ALA A 107 -5.09 -5.15 -23.52
CA ALA A 107 -6.29 -5.25 -22.68
C ALA A 107 -6.64 -3.91 -21.98
N PRO A 108 -7.74 -3.23 -22.37
CA PRO A 108 -8.19 -2.00 -21.69
C PRO A 108 -8.75 -2.26 -20.28
N ILE A 109 -9.07 -3.53 -19.97
CA ILE A 109 -9.60 -3.96 -18.68
C ILE A 109 -8.83 -5.18 -18.20
N ILE A 110 -8.29 -5.11 -17.00
CA ILE A 110 -7.62 -6.23 -16.33
C ILE A 110 -8.54 -6.76 -15.24
N TYR A 111 -8.87 -8.06 -15.31
CA TYR A 111 -9.69 -8.69 -14.29
C TYR A 111 -8.83 -9.26 -13.16
N VAL A 112 -8.90 -8.67 -11.98
CA VAL A 112 -8.19 -9.11 -10.77
C VAL A 112 -9.10 -10.03 -9.95
N PRO A 113 -8.65 -11.25 -9.60
CA PRO A 113 -9.42 -12.14 -8.73
C PRO A 113 -9.56 -11.58 -7.31
N ILE A 114 -10.72 -11.79 -6.71
CA ILE A 114 -11.01 -11.43 -5.31
C ILE A 114 -10.81 -12.67 -4.41
N GLU A 115 -10.14 -12.48 -3.28
CA GLU A 115 -10.08 -13.44 -2.17
C GLU A 115 -10.43 -12.79 -0.83
N ASN A 116 -10.80 -13.60 0.16
CA ASN A 116 -10.87 -13.12 1.54
C ASN A 116 -9.46 -13.04 2.12
N ALA A 117 -9.18 -12.00 2.89
CA ALA A 117 -7.91 -11.85 3.58
C ALA A 117 -7.71 -12.96 4.64
N ASP A 118 -6.73 -13.82 4.41
CA ASP A 118 -6.23 -14.82 5.36
C ASP A 118 -4.68 -14.81 5.38
N ASP A 119 -4.07 -15.40 6.41
CA ASP A 119 -2.60 -15.38 6.53
C ASP A 119 -1.90 -16.12 5.39
N ALA A 120 -2.54 -17.16 4.82
CA ALA A 120 -1.93 -17.98 3.79
C ALA A 120 -1.78 -17.22 2.47
N GLY A 121 -2.85 -16.53 2.04
CA GLY A 121 -2.89 -15.70 0.84
C GLY A 121 -2.14 -14.38 1.02
N LEU A 122 -2.29 -13.71 2.16
CA LEU A 122 -1.51 -12.50 2.46
C LEU A 122 -0.01 -12.79 2.54
N GLY A 123 0.36 -13.94 3.10
CA GLY A 123 1.75 -14.39 3.22
C GLY A 123 2.46 -14.53 1.87
N TYR A 124 1.72 -14.77 0.78
CA TYR A 124 2.28 -14.78 -0.57
C TYR A 124 2.89 -13.42 -0.98
N TYR A 125 2.37 -12.33 -0.41
CA TYR A 125 2.82 -10.95 -0.60
C TYR A 125 3.69 -10.43 0.56
N ASN A 126 4.14 -11.33 1.43
CA ASN A 126 4.79 -11.03 2.73
C ASN A 126 3.91 -10.24 3.72
N CYS A 127 2.62 -10.08 3.43
CA CYS A 127 1.66 -9.47 4.34
C CYS A 127 1.16 -10.51 5.35
N ARG A 128 0.52 -10.05 6.42
CA ARG A 128 -0.12 -10.95 7.39
C ARG A 128 -1.21 -10.26 8.17
N LEU A 129 -2.06 -11.05 8.80
CA LEU A 129 -2.99 -10.55 9.79
C LEU A 129 -2.26 -10.31 11.11
N ILE A 130 -2.59 -9.20 11.74
CA ILE A 130 -2.13 -8.88 13.08
C ILE A 130 -3.17 -9.37 14.07
N ARG A 131 -2.72 -10.20 15.01
CA ARG A 131 -3.53 -10.68 16.14
C ARG A 131 -3.17 -9.94 17.42
N ALA A 132 -4.04 -10.08 18.42
CA ALA A 132 -3.73 -9.65 19.78
C ALA A 132 -2.38 -10.23 20.22
N ARG A 133 -1.55 -9.38 20.83
CA ARG A 133 -0.19 -9.68 21.31
C ARG A 133 0.87 -9.87 20.23
N ASP A 134 0.54 -9.69 18.96
CA ASP A 134 1.58 -9.61 17.93
C ASP A 134 2.47 -8.41 18.17
N VAL A 135 3.75 -8.58 17.88
CA VAL A 135 4.74 -7.50 17.91
C VAL A 135 4.99 -7.05 16.48
N ILE A 136 4.95 -5.74 16.23
CA ILE A 136 5.50 -5.15 15.00
C ILE A 136 6.64 -4.21 15.35
N THR A 137 7.58 -4.09 14.43
CA THR A 137 8.71 -3.15 14.54
C THR A 137 8.50 -2.01 13.55
N LEU A 138 8.37 -0.80 14.06
CA LEU A 138 8.30 0.42 13.26
C LEU A 138 9.69 1.06 13.22
N ARG A 139 10.24 1.21 12.01
CA ARG A 139 11.56 1.83 11.79
C ARG A 139 11.50 3.35 11.72
N HIS A 140 10.32 3.89 11.44
CA HIS A 140 10.06 5.32 11.29
C HIS A 140 9.09 5.77 12.36
N ARG A 141 9.04 7.07 12.63
CA ARG A 141 7.92 7.62 13.38
C ARG A 141 6.66 7.35 12.56
N SER A 142 5.58 6.99 13.23
CA SER A 142 4.32 6.67 12.58
C SER A 142 3.17 7.45 13.20
N VAL A 143 2.09 7.59 12.44
CA VAL A 143 0.85 8.19 12.89
C VAL A 143 -0.30 7.27 12.54
N ILE A 144 -1.30 7.27 13.40
CA ILE A 144 -2.57 6.59 13.15
C ILE A 144 -3.56 7.63 12.65
N ILE A 145 -4.12 7.38 11.47
CA ILE A 145 -5.04 8.27 10.77
C ILE A 145 -6.22 7.44 10.28
N ASN A 146 -7.43 8.01 10.39
CA ASN A 146 -8.61 7.43 9.76
C ASN A 146 -8.82 8.08 8.39
N PHE A 147 -8.84 7.25 7.36
CA PHE A 147 -9.18 7.65 6.01
C PHE A 147 -10.59 7.17 5.70
N ARG A 148 -11.49 8.07 5.30
CA ARG A 148 -12.80 7.67 4.78
C ARG A 148 -12.84 7.83 3.28
N TYR A 149 -12.93 6.72 2.57
CA TYR A 149 -13.09 6.63 1.13
C TYR A 149 -14.59 6.59 0.82
N GLU A 150 -15.13 7.68 0.27
CA GLU A 150 -16.55 7.75 -0.10
C GLU A 150 -16.85 6.85 -1.32
N GLU A 151 -18.14 6.55 -1.54
CA GLU A 151 -18.59 5.72 -2.66
C GLU A 151 -18.15 6.24 -4.03
N ASP A 152 -17.91 7.55 -4.16
CA ASP A 152 -17.46 8.22 -5.39
C ASP A 152 -15.94 8.50 -5.42
N TYR A 153 -15.17 7.96 -4.47
CA TYR A 153 -13.73 8.18 -4.36
C TYR A 153 -12.99 7.76 -5.63
N PHE A 154 -13.30 6.57 -6.13
CA PHE A 154 -12.66 6.02 -7.31
C PHE A 154 -12.92 6.90 -8.53
N GLU A 155 -14.17 7.25 -8.81
CA GLU A 155 -14.54 8.07 -9.96
C GLU A 155 -13.98 9.50 -9.85
N ARG A 156 -14.06 10.12 -8.67
CA ARG A 156 -13.70 11.54 -8.52
C ARG A 156 -12.21 11.76 -8.39
N TYR A 157 -11.50 10.88 -7.68
CA TYR A 157 -10.08 11.05 -7.44
C TYR A 157 -9.23 10.17 -8.31
N VAL A 158 -9.44 8.86 -8.26
CA VAL A 158 -8.58 7.91 -9.00
C VAL A 158 -8.72 8.16 -10.50
N VAL A 159 -9.95 8.18 -11.02
CA VAL A 159 -10.20 8.48 -12.44
C VAL A 159 -10.13 9.99 -12.71
N GLY A 160 -10.87 10.79 -11.94
CA GLY A 160 -11.04 12.22 -12.22
C GLY A 160 -9.83 13.12 -11.99
N VAL A 161 -8.95 12.78 -11.04
CA VAL A 161 -7.79 13.61 -10.65
C VAL A 161 -6.46 12.97 -11.01
N LEU A 162 -6.28 11.68 -10.69
CA LEU A 162 -5.05 10.96 -11.04
C LEU A 162 -5.02 10.53 -12.51
N GLY A 163 -6.18 10.49 -13.16
CA GLY A 163 -6.36 10.04 -14.54
C GLY A 163 -6.63 8.55 -14.65
N GLY A 164 -6.27 7.76 -13.64
CA GLY A 164 -6.49 6.32 -13.62
C GLY A 164 -5.83 5.66 -12.41
N CYS A 165 -5.86 4.33 -12.42
CA CYS A 165 -5.42 3.51 -11.30
C CYS A 165 -3.90 3.58 -11.12
N SER A 166 -3.45 3.45 -9.88
CA SER A 166 -2.06 3.46 -9.48
C SER A 166 -1.75 2.26 -8.59
N ILE A 167 -0.49 1.86 -8.56
CA ILE A 167 0.06 0.95 -7.55
C ILE A 167 1.22 1.64 -6.85
N GLU A 168 1.34 1.48 -5.55
CA GLU A 168 2.36 2.11 -4.73
C GLU A 168 3.19 1.07 -3.99
N HIS A 169 4.42 1.46 -3.67
CA HIS A 169 5.26 0.75 -2.73
C HIS A 169 6.17 1.77 -2.06
N HIS A 170 6.45 1.60 -0.78
CA HIS A 170 7.24 2.57 -0.03
C HIS A 170 8.18 1.89 0.96
N ALA A 171 9.24 2.62 1.36
CA ALA A 171 10.31 2.09 2.19
C ALA A 171 9.93 1.86 3.66
N PHE A 172 8.70 2.22 4.06
CA PHE A 172 8.15 1.97 5.39
C PHE A 172 7.03 0.93 5.35
N ALA A 173 6.83 0.25 6.47
CA ALA A 173 5.67 -0.62 6.68
C ALA A 173 4.50 0.19 7.21
N HIS A 174 3.27 -0.26 6.94
CA HIS A 174 2.07 0.29 7.54
C HIS A 174 1.09 -0.82 7.94
N VAL A 175 0.06 -0.43 8.67
CA VAL A 175 -1.04 -1.31 9.08
C VAL A 175 -2.34 -0.70 8.62
N ASP A 176 -3.18 -1.49 7.98
CA ASP A 176 -4.50 -1.08 7.53
C ASP A 176 -5.59 -1.92 8.18
N MET A 177 -6.67 -1.26 8.58
CA MET A 177 -7.80 -1.89 9.23
C MET A 177 -9.11 -1.20 8.82
N PRO A 178 -10.02 -1.89 8.11
CA PRO A 178 -11.33 -1.33 7.86
C PRO A 178 -12.14 -1.28 9.15
N LEU A 179 -12.88 -0.20 9.35
CA LEU A 179 -13.82 -0.01 10.45
C LEU A 179 -15.27 -0.30 10.04
N ASP A 180 -15.57 -0.16 8.74
CA ASP A 180 -16.90 -0.35 8.17
C ASP A 180 -17.02 -1.72 7.46
N GLU A 181 -18.24 -2.28 7.41
CA GLU A 181 -18.56 -3.57 6.75
C GLU A 181 -18.26 -3.56 5.25
N THR A 182 -18.52 -2.43 4.58
CA THR A 182 -18.20 -2.23 3.16
C THR A 182 -16.85 -1.53 3.06
N SER A 183 -15.79 -2.32 2.94
CA SER A 183 -14.40 -1.83 2.99
C SER A 183 -13.71 -1.70 1.63
N GLY A 184 -14.35 -2.19 0.55
CA GLY A 184 -13.75 -2.25 -0.78
C GLY A 184 -12.73 -3.38 -0.90
N TYR A 185 -11.67 -3.17 -1.67
CA TYR A 185 -10.66 -4.18 -1.97
C TYR A 185 -9.24 -3.67 -1.72
N LEU A 186 -8.51 -4.32 -0.82
CA LEU A 186 -7.07 -4.12 -0.68
C LEU A 186 -6.38 -4.91 -1.78
N LEU A 187 -5.84 -4.23 -2.80
CA LEU A 187 -5.12 -4.88 -3.87
C LEU A 187 -3.64 -4.99 -3.52
N LEU A 188 -3.10 -6.21 -3.56
CA LEU A 188 -1.70 -6.51 -3.31
C LEU A 188 -1.02 -7.03 -4.57
N GLY A 189 0.24 -6.63 -4.73
CA GLY A 189 1.07 -6.98 -5.86
C GLY A 189 2.42 -7.56 -5.45
N ARG A 190 2.99 -8.38 -6.32
CA ARG A 190 4.40 -8.77 -6.25
C ARG A 190 4.97 -8.99 -7.64
N ILE A 191 6.27 -8.78 -7.75
CA ILE A 191 7.02 -9.14 -8.95
C ILE A 191 7.51 -10.58 -8.79
N ASP A 192 7.17 -11.43 -9.75
CA ASP A 192 7.73 -12.78 -9.81
C ASP A 192 9.23 -12.67 -10.17
N PRO A 193 10.15 -13.15 -9.31
CA PRO A 193 11.57 -13.05 -9.59
C PRO A 193 12.01 -13.87 -10.81
N ALA A 194 11.24 -14.89 -11.22
CA ALA A 194 11.62 -15.77 -12.32
C ALA A 194 11.53 -15.10 -13.70
N ASP A 195 10.50 -14.28 -13.93
CA ASP A 195 10.20 -13.69 -15.24
C ASP A 195 9.75 -12.22 -15.17
N GLN A 196 9.82 -11.60 -13.99
CA GLN A 196 9.45 -10.21 -13.74
C GLN A 196 7.97 -9.88 -13.98
N ALA A 197 7.09 -10.89 -14.04
CA ALA A 197 5.66 -10.64 -14.16
C ALA A 197 5.09 -10.00 -12.88
N LEU A 198 4.15 -9.05 -13.03
CA LEU A 198 3.41 -8.47 -11.92
C LEU A 198 2.20 -9.36 -11.61
N GLU A 199 2.14 -9.87 -10.39
CA GLU A 199 1.04 -10.70 -9.91
C GLU A 199 0.16 -9.93 -8.95
N LEU A 200 -1.14 -9.83 -9.25
CA LEU A 200 -2.10 -9.05 -8.47
C LEU A 200 -3.24 -9.91 -7.93
N THR A 201 -3.61 -9.66 -6.67
CA THR A 201 -4.82 -10.21 -6.03
C THR A 201 -5.52 -9.10 -5.26
N ALA A 202 -6.85 -9.08 -5.34
CA ALA A 202 -7.69 -8.21 -4.53
C ALA A 202 -8.15 -8.95 -3.28
N PHE A 203 -8.00 -8.35 -2.11
CA PHE A 203 -8.43 -8.95 -0.85
C PHE A 203 -9.58 -8.18 -0.22
N VAL A 204 -10.63 -8.90 0.17
CA VAL A 204 -11.65 -8.40 1.09
C VAL A 204 -11.13 -8.58 2.50
N VAL A 205 -10.89 -7.46 3.18
CA VAL A 205 -10.49 -7.42 4.60
C VAL A 205 -11.73 -7.18 5.43
N ARG A 206 -11.99 -8.06 6.41
CA ARG A 206 -13.17 -7.92 7.27
C ARG A 206 -13.00 -6.75 8.24
N PRO A 207 -14.10 -6.16 8.73
CA PRO A 207 -14.04 -5.11 9.74
C PRO A 207 -13.21 -5.52 10.95
N MET A 208 -12.41 -4.58 11.45
CA MET A 208 -11.51 -4.73 12.59
C MET A 208 -10.39 -5.76 12.39
N GLN A 209 -10.21 -6.27 11.18
CA GLN A 209 -9.10 -7.14 10.80
C GLN A 209 -7.91 -6.29 10.35
N ARG A 210 -6.81 -6.36 11.08
CA ARG A 210 -5.59 -5.58 10.81
C ARG A 210 -4.67 -6.34 9.86
N VAL A 211 -4.29 -5.70 8.77
CA VAL A 211 -3.30 -6.21 7.82
C VAL A 211 -1.99 -5.48 8.03
N TYR A 212 -0.93 -6.21 8.35
CA TYR A 212 0.44 -5.68 8.31
C TYR A 212 0.95 -5.74 6.88
N ILE A 213 1.34 -4.58 6.34
CA ILE A 213 1.90 -4.43 5.00
C ILE A 213 3.37 -4.01 5.18
N PRO A 214 4.33 -4.92 4.91
CA PRO A 214 5.74 -4.60 5.02
C PRO A 214 6.19 -3.50 4.06
N ALA A 215 7.35 -2.92 4.37
CA ALA A 215 8.05 -2.05 3.42
C ALA A 215 8.29 -2.78 2.08
N GLN A 216 8.20 -2.04 0.99
CA GLN A 216 8.37 -2.50 -0.40
C GLN A 216 7.28 -3.45 -0.92
N THR A 217 6.23 -3.73 -0.15
CA THR A 217 5.06 -4.43 -0.71
C THR A 217 4.36 -3.53 -1.71
N ILE A 218 4.07 -4.06 -2.90
CA ILE A 218 3.26 -3.38 -3.91
C ILE A 218 1.79 -3.51 -3.48
N HIS A 219 1.07 -2.39 -3.46
CA HIS A 219 -0.35 -2.36 -3.11
C HIS A 219 -1.03 -1.13 -3.72
N THR A 220 -2.33 -0.99 -3.55
CA THR A 220 -3.02 0.28 -3.83
C THR A 220 -4.24 0.44 -2.95
N ASN A 221 -4.53 1.70 -2.63
CA ASN A 221 -5.68 2.13 -1.86
C ASN A 221 -6.83 2.64 -2.75
N ASP A 222 -6.65 2.61 -4.08
CA ASP A 222 -7.58 3.18 -5.05
C ASP A 222 -8.98 2.54 -5.00
N TYR A 223 -9.08 1.31 -4.48
CA TYR A 223 -10.32 0.53 -4.43
C TYR A 223 -10.86 0.32 -3.01
N LEU A 224 -10.35 1.07 -2.04
CA LEU A 224 -10.88 1.07 -0.69
C LEU A 224 -12.19 1.86 -0.64
N LEU A 225 -13.09 1.42 0.23
CA LEU A 225 -14.36 2.08 0.55
C LEU A 225 -14.53 2.17 2.07
N GLY A 226 -15.35 3.11 2.51
CA GLY A 226 -15.65 3.31 3.92
C GLY A 226 -14.43 3.83 4.69
N THR A 227 -14.47 3.65 6.00
CA THR A 227 -13.45 4.16 6.93
C THR A 227 -12.39 3.11 7.20
N TRP A 228 -11.13 3.47 7.03
CA TRP A 228 -9.95 2.67 7.33
C TRP A 228 -9.08 3.39 8.36
N GLU A 229 -8.74 2.70 9.45
CA GLU A 229 -7.67 3.12 10.35
C GLU A 229 -6.33 2.64 9.78
N THR A 230 -5.48 3.59 9.41
CA THR A 230 -4.16 3.33 8.86
C THR A 230 -3.09 3.82 9.82
N LEU A 231 -2.12 2.97 10.15
CA LEU A 231 -0.86 3.37 10.78
C LEU A 231 0.19 3.52 9.69
N LEU A 232 0.63 4.74 9.40
CA LEU A 232 1.61 5.04 8.34
C LEU A 232 2.81 5.83 8.87
N SER A 233 3.89 5.92 8.08
CA SER A 233 5.05 6.74 8.44
C SER A 233 4.71 8.23 8.44
N ALA A 234 5.18 8.94 9.47
CA ALA A 234 5.13 10.39 9.60
C ALA A 234 6.38 11.08 9.03
N ASP A 235 7.41 10.33 8.63
CA ASP A 235 8.70 10.91 8.22
C ASP A 235 9.04 10.64 6.75
N CYS A 236 8.18 9.92 6.01
CA CYS A 236 8.47 9.44 4.67
C CYS A 236 7.50 10.00 3.62
N LEU A 237 8.00 10.16 2.40
CA LEU A 237 7.18 10.41 1.21
C LEU A 237 6.49 9.11 0.78
N PHE A 238 5.38 9.27 0.06
CA PHE A 238 4.58 8.19 -0.54
C PHE A 238 4.86 8.15 -2.05
N PRO A 239 5.96 7.53 -2.50
CA PRO A 239 6.14 7.30 -3.93
C PRO A 239 5.02 6.35 -4.40
N SER A 240 4.27 6.77 -5.41
CA SER A 240 3.29 5.93 -6.08
C SER A 240 3.71 5.72 -7.54
N ALA A 241 3.13 4.70 -8.16
CA ALA A 241 3.36 4.37 -9.55
C ALA A 241 2.05 4.37 -10.33
N GLN A 242 1.92 5.24 -11.33
CA GLN A 242 0.72 5.23 -12.17
C GLN A 242 0.74 4.02 -13.12
N LEU A 243 -0.41 3.35 -13.28
CA LEU A 243 -0.58 2.31 -14.29
C LEU A 243 -0.93 2.98 -15.64
N ARG A 244 -0.19 2.64 -16.70
CA ARG A 244 -0.42 3.20 -18.05
C ARG A 244 -0.37 2.14 -19.13
N PRO A 245 -1.06 2.30 -20.27
CA PRO A 245 -0.88 1.44 -21.44
C PRO A 245 0.53 1.58 -22.04
N SER A 246 1.11 0.50 -22.56
CA SER A 246 2.43 0.48 -23.18
C SER A 246 2.56 1.36 -24.41
N ASP A 247 1.45 1.61 -25.13
CA ASP A 247 1.47 2.44 -26.33
C ASP A 247 1.76 3.91 -26.02
N GLU A 248 1.64 4.33 -24.75
CA GLU A 248 2.07 5.66 -24.29
C GLU A 248 3.58 5.77 -24.04
N ALA A 249 4.32 4.65 -24.02
CA ALA A 249 5.77 4.67 -23.86
C ALA A 249 6.51 5.19 -25.11
N VAL A 250 5.83 5.28 -26.26
CA VAL A 250 6.42 5.66 -27.56
C VAL A 250 5.77 6.95 -28.09
N SER A 251 6.26 8.10 -27.60
CA SER A 251 6.16 9.44 -28.21
C SER A 251 4.79 9.91 -28.73
N ALA A 252 4.00 10.64 -27.93
CA ALA A 252 3.06 11.70 -28.37
C ALA A 252 2.36 12.37 -27.17
N PRO A 253 1.88 13.64 -27.30
CA PRO A 253 1.17 14.33 -26.23
C PRO A 253 -0.08 13.57 -25.81
N VAL A 254 -0.29 13.49 -24.49
CA VAL A 254 -1.44 12.91 -23.79
C VAL A 254 -2.72 13.09 -24.60
N ARG A 255 -3.15 12.03 -25.29
CA ARG A 255 -4.50 11.93 -25.85
C ARG A 255 -5.36 11.19 -24.83
N GLU A 256 -6.64 11.51 -24.82
CA GLU A 256 -7.73 10.90 -24.03
C GLU A 256 -7.94 9.41 -24.39
N HIS A 257 -6.92 8.56 -24.20
CA HIS A 257 -7.05 7.13 -24.31
C HIS A 257 -7.38 6.54 -22.94
N ALA A 258 -8.31 5.58 -22.93
CA ALA A 258 -8.79 4.94 -21.72
C ALA A 258 -7.62 4.27 -20.98
N LEU A 259 -7.30 4.76 -19.79
CA LEU A 259 -6.32 4.14 -18.91
C LEU A 259 -6.84 2.77 -18.43
N PRO A 260 -5.96 1.78 -18.21
CA PRO A 260 -6.36 0.44 -17.87
C PRO A 260 -7.16 0.44 -16.57
N LEU A 261 -8.40 -0.02 -16.66
CA LEU A 261 -9.26 -0.19 -15.49
C LEU A 261 -8.99 -1.58 -14.91
N LEU A 262 -8.64 -1.66 -13.61
CA LEU A 262 -8.73 -2.95 -12.93
C LEU A 262 -10.21 -3.18 -12.57
N ALA A 263 -10.77 -4.26 -13.09
CA ALA A 263 -12.09 -4.76 -12.73
C ALA A 263 -11.93 -6.01 -11.86
N PHE A 264 -12.90 -6.29 -10.99
CA PHE A 264 -12.80 -7.41 -10.05
C PHE A 264 -13.74 -8.55 -10.42
N ARG A 265 -13.29 -9.79 -10.21
CA ARG A 265 -14.12 -11.00 -10.36
C ARG A 265 -14.03 -11.87 -9.11
N ALA A 266 -15.19 -12.33 -8.64
CA ALA A 266 -15.32 -13.30 -7.56
C ALA A 266 -14.89 -14.72 -8.01
#